data_AF-A0A6I4WAZ6-F1
#
_entry.id   AF-A0A6I4WAZ6-F1
#
_cell.length_a   1.000
_cell.length_b   1.000
_cell.length_c   1.000
_cell.angle_alpha   90.00
_cell.angle_beta   90.00
_cell.angle_gamma   90.00
#
_symmetry.space_group_name_H-M   'P 1'
#
loop_
_entity.id
_entity.type
_entity.pdbx_description
1 polymer ?
#
loop_
_entity_poly.entity_id
_entity_poly.type
_entity_poly.pdbx_seq_one_letter_code
_entity_poly.pdbx_strand_id
1 'polypeptide(L)'
;MTLGIRYAARSDVGMLREGNEDSAYAGSYLLAVADGMGGHVGGEIASAAAIEELRKLDTELPAPELLAALENTVRTANDNLHRIVESDPSLQGMGTTLTAMLWAGDQVALVHIGDSRAYLLRDGSLYQITHDHTLVQSLVDEGRISPDEAASHPQRSLLLRALDGRGEVDPDLSLRDAKVGDRYLLCSDGLSGVVTAETIFQVLTDTPEPEQAVRQLIDLANRGGGPDNITCVVADVVELGGPPPRPGQGHAVGAAASASPPDPAGASPVQDTPARRAAQLRDTMPQPPVAVDELPPPQAAAPPQRMSPGATLPDPVPRRTRGGGMRRWTWLIVVAGVAVVGIAAVAFVVLQNVRSGYYIGQENGTVVLYRGTTQEVPGLSLSRRAKNQPNPPIAVADLPQDRQVAVRAKYEVKGPGAVDDLRGQVCRHAIVESGGKLEIVRGRKQQNCKETKVAGSQVAVAELPTDDAAKVRSGAFAFPSRQQAEQKLTELTQHRDQCRTAAATIKNCPGGDGHR
;
A
#
# COMPACT_ATOMS: atom_id res chain seq x y z
N MET A 1 -22.52 -10.51 -33.44
CA MET A 1 -22.56 -9.03 -33.49
C MET A 1 -21.20 -8.56 -33.03
N THR A 2 -20.61 -7.58 -33.68
CA THR A 2 -19.28 -7.06 -33.33
C THR A 2 -19.45 -6.01 -32.23
N LEU A 3 -18.70 -6.15 -31.14
CA LEU A 3 -18.61 -5.12 -30.11
C LEU A 3 -17.44 -4.18 -30.43
N GLY A 4 -17.57 -2.94 -29.99
CA GLY A 4 -16.52 -1.94 -30.03
C GLY A 4 -16.69 -0.93 -28.93
N ILE A 5 -15.76 0.02 -28.83
CA ILE A 5 -15.78 1.05 -27.80
C ILE A 5 -15.91 2.45 -28.40
N ARG A 6 -16.78 3.27 -27.78
CA ARG A 6 -16.76 4.74 -27.92
C ARG A 6 -16.00 5.30 -26.74
N TYR A 7 -14.96 6.09 -26.96
CA TYR A 7 -14.06 6.51 -25.88
C TYR A 7 -13.69 7.99 -25.95
N ALA A 8 -13.31 8.54 -24.81
CA ALA A 8 -12.66 9.84 -24.69
C ALA A 8 -11.52 9.77 -23.66
N ALA A 9 -10.42 10.44 -23.95
CA ALA A 9 -9.30 10.62 -23.02
C ALA A 9 -9.08 12.11 -22.78
N ARG A 10 -8.74 12.49 -21.55
CA ARG A 10 -8.28 13.85 -21.22
C ARG A 10 -7.27 13.78 -20.08
N SER A 11 -6.30 14.67 -20.12
CA SER A 11 -5.28 14.88 -19.11
C SER A 11 -5.14 16.37 -18.83
N ASP A 12 -4.85 16.74 -17.59
CA ASP A 12 -4.76 18.11 -17.08
C ASP A 12 -3.60 18.19 -16.08
N VAL A 13 -2.86 19.30 -16.08
CA VAL A 13 -1.71 19.50 -15.16
C VAL A 13 -2.15 19.56 -13.70
N GLY A 14 -3.42 19.90 -13.44
CA GLY A 14 -3.87 20.27 -12.11
C GLY A 14 -3.51 21.71 -11.77
N MET A 15 -3.59 22.05 -10.48
CA MET A 15 -3.42 23.42 -9.97
C MET A 15 -2.09 23.64 -9.23
N LEU A 16 -1.42 22.57 -8.79
CA LEU A 16 -0.21 22.65 -7.96
C LEU A 16 1.08 22.13 -8.63
N ARG A 17 0.99 21.35 -9.70
CA ARG A 17 2.17 20.83 -10.45
C ARG A 17 2.62 21.85 -11.51
N GLU A 18 3.92 21.86 -11.83
CA GLU A 18 4.49 22.74 -12.88
C GLU A 18 4.45 22.10 -14.28
N GLY A 19 4.44 20.77 -14.34
CA GLY A 19 4.39 19.97 -15.57
C GLY A 19 3.41 18.80 -15.43
N ASN A 20 3.24 18.04 -16.51
CA ASN A 20 2.36 16.87 -16.55
C ASN A 20 3.19 15.60 -16.73
N GLU A 21 3.33 14.81 -15.67
CA GLU A 21 4.01 13.52 -15.67
C GLU A 21 3.08 12.37 -16.04
N ASP A 22 1.75 12.57 -16.06
CA ASP A 22 0.80 11.56 -16.56
C ASP A 22 0.88 11.38 -18.09
N SER A 23 0.61 10.16 -18.54
CA SER A 23 0.33 9.83 -19.93
C SER A 23 -0.89 8.91 -20.05
N ALA A 24 -1.68 9.08 -21.10
CA ALA A 24 -2.75 8.13 -21.42
C ALA A 24 -2.95 7.98 -22.93
N TYR A 25 -3.57 6.88 -23.33
CA TYR A 25 -3.91 6.56 -24.70
C TYR A 25 -5.31 5.95 -24.78
N ALA A 26 -6.07 6.34 -25.81
CA ALA A 26 -7.35 5.72 -26.13
C ALA A 26 -7.45 5.45 -27.64
N GLY A 27 -7.53 4.17 -27.99
CA GLY A 27 -7.62 3.64 -29.34
C GLY A 27 -8.82 2.71 -29.53
N SER A 28 -8.88 2.04 -30.68
CA SER A 28 -10.05 1.22 -31.06
C SER A 28 -10.13 -0.11 -30.32
N TYR A 29 -8.99 -0.60 -29.83
CA TYR A 29 -8.81 -1.86 -29.12
C TYR A 29 -8.10 -1.68 -27.77
N LEU A 30 -7.36 -0.59 -27.57
CA LEU A 30 -6.55 -0.35 -26.38
C LEU A 30 -6.93 0.96 -25.67
N LEU A 31 -7.11 0.89 -24.35
CA LEU A 31 -7.11 2.04 -23.45
C LEU A 31 -5.96 1.89 -22.44
N ALA A 32 -5.25 2.97 -22.11
CA ALA A 32 -4.18 2.94 -21.13
C ALA A 32 -4.04 4.28 -20.39
N VAL A 33 -3.67 4.22 -19.11
CA VAL A 33 -3.26 5.35 -18.26
C VAL A 33 -1.99 4.96 -17.51
N ALA A 34 -1.04 5.88 -17.42
CA ALA A 34 0.25 5.73 -16.77
C ALA A 34 0.59 7.02 -16.02
N ASP A 35 0.76 6.93 -14.71
CA ASP A 35 1.07 8.05 -13.80
C ASP A 35 2.58 8.05 -13.53
N GLY A 36 3.26 9.10 -14.00
CA GLY A 36 4.71 9.20 -14.01
C GLY A 36 5.26 9.81 -12.72
N MET A 37 6.28 9.18 -12.14
CA MET A 37 7.00 9.69 -10.98
C MET A 37 8.51 9.74 -11.24
N GLY A 38 9.17 10.87 -10.99
CA GLY A 38 10.63 10.91 -11.16
C GLY A 38 11.33 12.26 -11.01
N GLY A 39 11.10 13.00 -9.93
CA GLY A 39 11.88 14.20 -9.65
C GLY A 39 11.61 15.33 -10.66
N HIS A 40 12.66 15.91 -11.25
CA HIS A 40 12.49 17.09 -12.12
C HIS A 40 12.00 16.79 -13.55
N VAL A 41 12.25 15.58 -14.09
CA VAL A 41 11.90 15.22 -15.50
C VAL A 41 11.65 13.71 -15.70
N GLY A 42 11.84 12.87 -14.67
CA GLY A 42 11.82 11.41 -14.86
C GLY A 42 10.42 10.83 -15.10
N GLY A 43 9.37 11.38 -14.46
CA GLY A 43 8.02 10.85 -14.57
C GLY A 43 7.43 10.99 -15.97
N GLU A 44 7.57 12.17 -16.59
CA GLU A 44 7.10 12.40 -17.97
C GLU A 44 7.74 11.46 -19.00
N ILE A 45 9.04 11.14 -18.83
CA ILE A 45 9.75 10.19 -19.70
C ILE A 45 9.24 8.77 -19.46
N ALA A 46 9.06 8.39 -18.19
CA ALA A 46 8.65 7.03 -17.83
C ALA A 46 7.22 6.70 -18.30
N SER A 47 6.25 7.57 -18.04
CA SER A 47 4.85 7.35 -18.44
C SER A 47 4.69 7.38 -19.96
N ALA A 48 5.37 8.31 -20.65
CA ALA A 48 5.32 8.40 -22.10
C ALA A 48 5.95 7.17 -22.77
N ALA A 49 7.09 6.68 -22.26
CA ALA A 49 7.74 5.48 -22.79
C ALA A 49 6.89 4.21 -22.59
N ALA A 50 6.17 4.09 -21.46
CA ALA A 50 5.25 2.97 -21.24
C ALA A 50 4.06 3.01 -22.22
N ILE A 51 3.42 4.18 -22.39
CA ILE A 51 2.29 4.35 -23.32
C ILE A 51 2.74 4.16 -24.79
N GLU A 52 3.96 4.57 -25.15
CA GLU A 52 4.54 4.38 -26.49
C GLU A 52 4.79 2.91 -26.84
N GLU A 53 5.18 2.08 -25.87
CA GLU A 53 5.25 0.62 -26.06
C GLU A 53 3.85 0.01 -26.17
N LEU A 54 2.92 0.44 -25.31
CA LEU A 54 1.57 -0.11 -25.27
C LEU A 54 0.74 0.18 -26.53
N ARG A 55 0.80 1.40 -27.10
CA ARG A 55 -0.01 1.78 -28.28
C ARG A 55 0.19 0.87 -29.51
N LYS A 56 1.29 0.11 -29.55
CA LYS A 56 1.57 -0.90 -30.58
C LYS A 56 0.57 -2.07 -30.55
N LEU A 57 -0.16 -2.22 -29.45
CA LEU A 57 -1.25 -3.19 -29.28
C LEU A 57 -2.63 -2.66 -29.73
N ASP A 58 -2.78 -1.42 -30.23
CA ASP A 58 -4.06 -0.93 -30.77
C ASP A 58 -4.37 -1.51 -32.17
N THR A 59 -4.47 -2.84 -32.23
CA THR A 59 -4.75 -3.63 -33.41
C THR A 59 -5.68 -4.78 -33.04
N GLU A 60 -6.38 -5.33 -34.03
CA GLU A 60 -7.19 -6.53 -33.84
C GLU A 60 -6.29 -7.71 -33.48
N LEU A 61 -6.55 -8.35 -32.33
CA LEU A 61 -5.82 -9.51 -31.81
C LEU A 61 -6.80 -10.63 -31.43
N PRO A 62 -6.43 -11.92 -31.54
CA PRO A 62 -7.24 -13.02 -31.05
C PRO A 62 -7.38 -12.98 -29.52
N ALA A 63 -8.59 -13.25 -29.02
CA ALA A 63 -8.88 -13.24 -27.59
C ALA A 63 -7.92 -14.09 -26.71
N PRO A 64 -7.46 -15.30 -27.13
CA PRO A 64 -6.49 -16.08 -26.37
C PRO A 64 -5.09 -15.46 -26.25
N GLU A 65 -4.74 -14.50 -27.12
CA GLU A 65 -3.41 -13.86 -27.16
C GLU A 65 -3.34 -12.60 -26.28
N LEU A 66 -4.49 -12.02 -25.90
CA LEU A 66 -4.59 -10.73 -25.20
C LEU A 66 -3.71 -10.61 -23.95
N LEU A 67 -3.78 -11.59 -23.03
CA LEU A 67 -3.02 -11.57 -21.78
C LEU A 67 -1.51 -11.66 -22.04
N ALA A 68 -1.10 -12.55 -22.96
CA ALA A 68 0.30 -12.73 -23.31
C ALA A 68 0.85 -11.50 -24.06
N ALA A 69 0.04 -10.84 -24.89
CA ALA A 69 0.40 -9.59 -25.55
C ALA A 69 0.65 -8.47 -24.52
N LEU A 70 -0.29 -8.28 -23.57
CA LEU A 70 -0.11 -7.30 -22.49
C LEU A 70 1.12 -7.61 -21.62
N GLU A 71 1.29 -8.85 -21.15
CA GLU A 71 2.44 -9.22 -20.31
C GLU A 71 3.78 -8.94 -21.02
N ASN A 72 3.92 -9.38 -22.27
CA ASN A 72 5.15 -9.18 -23.05
C ASN A 72 5.42 -7.70 -23.33
N THR A 73 4.40 -6.90 -23.62
CA THR A 73 4.55 -5.46 -23.86
C THR A 73 4.86 -4.70 -22.57
N VAL A 74 4.29 -5.07 -21.42
CA VAL A 74 4.66 -4.48 -20.12
C VAL A 74 6.11 -4.82 -19.73
N ARG A 75 6.55 -6.06 -19.98
CA ARG A 75 7.95 -6.47 -19.81
C ARG A 75 8.88 -5.65 -20.72
N THR A 76 8.51 -5.50 -22.00
CA THR A 76 9.25 -4.69 -22.98
C THR A 76 9.31 -3.21 -22.59
N ALA A 77 8.24 -2.66 -22.03
CA ALA A 77 8.21 -1.30 -21.49
C ALA A 77 9.19 -1.14 -20.31
N ASN A 78 9.19 -2.07 -19.36
CA ASN A 78 10.15 -2.04 -18.25
C ASN A 78 11.61 -2.17 -18.74
N ASP A 79 11.88 -3.06 -19.69
CA ASP A 79 13.20 -3.21 -20.32
C ASP A 79 13.61 -1.96 -21.12
N ASN A 80 12.65 -1.16 -21.58
CA ASN A 80 12.90 0.14 -22.20
C ASN A 80 13.24 1.21 -21.16
N LEU A 81 12.50 1.27 -20.05
CA LEU A 81 12.82 2.14 -18.91
C LEU A 81 14.21 1.84 -18.35
N HIS A 82 14.57 0.55 -18.22
CA HIS A 82 15.91 0.13 -17.80
C HIS A 82 17.00 0.73 -18.69
N ARG A 83 16.87 0.57 -20.02
CA ARG A 83 17.82 1.11 -20.99
C ARG A 83 17.90 2.64 -20.97
N ILE A 84 16.79 3.33 -20.73
CA ILE A 84 16.77 4.80 -20.56
C ILE A 84 17.59 5.18 -19.32
N VAL A 85 17.35 4.55 -18.16
CA VAL A 85 18.11 4.80 -16.91
C VAL A 85 19.58 4.41 -17.02
N GLU A 86 19.93 3.36 -17.77
CA GLU A 86 21.33 3.02 -18.07
C GLU A 86 22.01 4.09 -18.95
N SER A 87 21.28 4.67 -19.91
CA SER A 87 21.81 5.70 -20.82
C SER A 87 21.96 7.06 -20.15
N ASP A 88 21.07 7.42 -19.21
CA ASP A 88 21.16 8.62 -18.40
C ASP A 88 20.93 8.30 -16.92
N PRO A 89 22.01 8.09 -16.13
CA PRO A 89 21.92 7.84 -14.70
C PRO A 89 21.33 8.99 -13.87
N SER A 90 21.08 10.18 -14.43
CA SER A 90 20.35 11.24 -13.73
C SER A 90 18.85 10.94 -13.60
N LEU A 91 18.31 10.03 -14.43
CA LEU A 91 16.94 9.52 -14.38
C LEU A 91 16.77 8.36 -13.37
N GLN A 92 17.78 8.08 -12.54
CA GLN A 92 17.69 7.04 -11.51
C GLN A 92 16.58 7.32 -10.51
N GLY A 93 15.63 6.37 -10.41
CA GLY A 93 14.44 6.51 -9.58
C GLY A 93 13.23 7.10 -10.31
N MET A 94 13.31 7.30 -11.64
CA MET A 94 12.10 7.42 -12.44
C MET A 94 11.30 6.11 -12.44
N GLY A 95 9.99 6.23 -12.60
CA GLY A 95 9.10 5.12 -12.86
C GLY A 95 7.70 5.61 -13.19
N THR A 96 6.80 4.68 -13.46
CA THR A 96 5.40 4.99 -13.76
C THR A 96 4.48 3.89 -13.23
N THR A 97 3.27 4.26 -12.82
CA THR A 97 2.18 3.28 -12.78
C THR A 97 1.81 2.89 -14.21
N LEU A 98 1.04 1.82 -14.36
CA LEU A 98 0.39 1.49 -15.62
C LEU A 98 -0.91 0.72 -15.37
N THR A 99 -2.00 1.20 -15.96
CA THR A 99 -3.27 0.46 -16.04
C THR A 99 -3.76 0.50 -17.48
N ALA A 100 -4.00 -0.66 -18.08
CA ALA A 100 -4.43 -0.75 -19.48
C ALA A 100 -5.43 -1.88 -19.71
N MET A 101 -6.31 -1.68 -20.69
CA MET A 101 -7.36 -2.60 -21.08
C MET A 101 -7.32 -2.81 -22.60
N LEU A 102 -7.38 -4.07 -23.03
CA LEU A 102 -7.22 -4.50 -24.43
C LEU A 102 -8.39 -5.41 -24.84
N TRP A 103 -9.08 -5.05 -25.92
CA TRP A 103 -10.31 -5.69 -26.39
C TRP A 103 -10.09 -6.66 -27.56
N ALA A 104 -10.74 -7.84 -27.49
CA ALA A 104 -11.03 -8.69 -28.64
C ALA A 104 -12.50 -9.13 -28.59
N GLY A 105 -13.36 -8.43 -29.34
CA GLY A 105 -14.79 -8.72 -29.36
C GLY A 105 -15.46 -8.49 -27.99
N ASP A 106 -15.96 -9.56 -27.38
CA ASP A 106 -16.58 -9.58 -26.05
C ASP A 106 -15.60 -9.88 -24.91
N GLN A 107 -14.31 -10.09 -25.19
CA GLN A 107 -13.29 -10.28 -24.17
C GLN A 107 -12.41 -9.04 -24.01
N VAL A 108 -12.09 -8.72 -22.76
CA VAL A 108 -11.18 -7.63 -22.39
C VAL A 108 -10.14 -8.15 -21.42
N ALA A 109 -8.87 -8.00 -21.77
CA ALA A 109 -7.78 -8.20 -20.85
C ALA A 109 -7.44 -6.89 -20.15
N LEU A 110 -7.27 -6.93 -18.83
CA LEU A 110 -6.84 -5.83 -17.98
C LEU A 110 -5.44 -6.16 -17.44
N VAL A 111 -4.51 -5.23 -17.56
CA VAL A 111 -3.21 -5.23 -16.88
C VAL A 111 -3.10 -4.03 -15.95
N HIS A 112 -2.55 -4.22 -14.75
CA HIS A 112 -2.46 -3.18 -13.74
C HIS A 112 -1.18 -3.31 -12.89
N ILE A 113 -0.51 -2.17 -12.68
CA ILE A 113 0.57 -2.00 -11.72
C ILE A 113 0.63 -0.55 -11.21
N GLY A 114 0.36 -0.33 -9.92
CA GLY A 114 0.46 0.98 -9.27
C GLY A 114 -0.83 1.31 -8.54
N ASP A 115 -1.21 2.58 -8.48
CA ASP A 115 -2.44 3.06 -7.84
C ASP A 115 -3.36 3.89 -8.76
N SER A 116 -3.00 4.03 -10.04
CA SER A 116 -3.98 4.32 -11.09
C SER A 116 -5.08 3.25 -11.11
N ARG A 117 -6.33 3.65 -11.26
CA ARG A 117 -7.48 2.76 -11.08
C ARG A 117 -8.25 2.54 -12.37
N ALA A 118 -8.82 1.34 -12.52
CA ALA A 118 -9.91 1.11 -13.45
C ALA A 118 -11.22 0.79 -12.71
N TYR A 119 -12.32 1.31 -13.25
CA TYR A 119 -13.67 1.08 -12.78
C TYR A 119 -14.57 0.57 -13.92
N LEU A 120 -15.57 -0.23 -13.56
CA LEU A 120 -16.66 -0.68 -14.42
C LEU A 120 -18.00 -0.22 -13.82
N LEU A 121 -18.75 0.57 -14.59
CA LEU A 121 -20.17 0.83 -14.36
C LEU A 121 -20.98 -0.19 -15.18
N ARG A 122 -21.70 -1.08 -14.48
CA ARG A 122 -22.57 -2.11 -15.06
C ARG A 122 -23.82 -2.26 -14.20
N ASP A 123 -24.97 -2.46 -14.82
CA ASP A 123 -26.27 -2.71 -14.15
C ASP A 123 -26.60 -1.68 -13.04
N GLY A 124 -26.20 -0.41 -13.24
CA GLY A 124 -26.42 0.68 -12.30
C GLY A 124 -25.51 0.68 -11.05
N SER A 125 -24.43 -0.09 -11.05
CA SER A 125 -23.44 -0.15 -9.96
C SER A 125 -22.01 0.10 -10.46
N LEU A 126 -21.23 0.88 -9.70
CA LEU A 126 -19.81 1.11 -9.97
C LEU A 126 -18.95 0.10 -9.20
N TYR A 127 -18.04 -0.56 -9.90
CA TYR A 127 -17.07 -1.50 -9.34
C TYR A 127 -15.66 -1.03 -9.65
N GLN A 128 -14.80 -0.88 -8.64
CA GLN A 128 -13.36 -0.83 -8.89
C GLN A 128 -12.90 -2.23 -9.32
N ILE A 129 -12.17 -2.32 -10.43
CA ILE A 129 -11.73 -3.60 -11.03
C ILE A 129 -10.20 -3.82 -10.96
N THR A 130 -9.45 -2.83 -10.48
CA THR A 130 -8.03 -2.90 -10.12
C THR A 130 -7.86 -2.88 -8.60
N HIS A 131 -6.70 -3.33 -8.11
CA HIS A 131 -6.37 -3.36 -6.69
C HIS A 131 -5.07 -2.59 -6.43
N ASP A 132 -5.17 -1.44 -5.76
CA ASP A 132 -4.07 -0.49 -5.62
C ASP A 132 -2.81 -1.12 -4.99
N HIS A 133 -1.66 -1.00 -5.65
CA HIS A 133 -0.37 -1.43 -5.14
C HIS A 133 0.27 -0.40 -4.19
N THR A 134 -0.50 0.15 -3.24
CA THR A 134 -0.02 1.08 -2.21
C THR A 134 0.26 0.38 -0.89
N LEU A 135 1.10 1.02 -0.05
CA LEU A 135 1.29 0.61 1.34
C LEU A 135 -0.04 0.59 2.09
N VAL A 136 -0.92 1.58 1.89
CA VAL A 136 -2.17 1.66 2.64
C VAL A 136 -3.18 0.60 2.22
N GLN A 137 -3.23 0.23 0.93
CA GLN A 137 -4.06 -0.88 0.49
C GLN A 137 -3.58 -2.19 1.12
N SER A 138 -2.27 -2.45 1.14
CA SER A 138 -1.71 -3.62 1.85
C SER A 138 -2.04 -3.62 3.35
N LEU A 139 -2.06 -2.44 4.00
CA LEU A 139 -2.49 -2.32 5.39
C LEU A 139 -3.99 -2.59 5.59
N VAL A 140 -4.84 -2.23 4.63
CA VAL A 140 -6.28 -2.56 4.62
C VAL A 140 -6.49 -4.07 4.43
N ASP A 141 -5.81 -4.68 3.46
CA ASP A 141 -5.88 -6.11 3.16
C ASP A 141 -5.42 -6.97 4.35
N GLU A 142 -4.37 -6.52 5.06
CA GLU A 142 -3.90 -7.11 6.31
C GLU A 142 -4.83 -6.89 7.53
N GLY A 143 -5.91 -6.12 7.37
CA GLY A 143 -6.83 -5.72 8.44
C GLY A 143 -6.17 -4.84 9.53
N ARG A 144 -5.11 -4.10 9.17
CA ARG A 144 -4.34 -3.25 10.10
C ARG A 144 -4.87 -1.83 10.21
N ILE A 145 -5.53 -1.34 9.16
CA ILE A 145 -6.28 -0.09 9.14
C ILE A 145 -7.60 -0.32 8.41
N SER A 146 -8.60 0.50 8.68
CA SER A 146 -9.84 0.55 7.90
C SER A 146 -9.66 1.32 6.57
N PRO A 147 -10.55 1.14 5.58
CA PRO A 147 -10.53 1.95 4.36
C PRO A 147 -10.62 3.46 4.62
N ASP A 148 -11.40 3.88 5.62
CA ASP A 148 -11.53 5.30 6.01
C ASP A 148 -10.22 5.87 6.58
N GLU A 149 -9.48 5.06 7.36
CA GLU A 149 -8.15 5.43 7.85
C GLU A 149 -7.11 5.47 6.73
N ALA A 150 -7.20 4.59 5.73
CA ALA A 150 -6.32 4.59 4.56
C ALA A 150 -6.41 5.90 3.76
N ALA A 151 -7.62 6.42 3.53
CA ALA A 151 -7.85 7.67 2.81
C ALA A 151 -7.19 8.90 3.47
N SER A 152 -7.07 8.90 4.80
CA SER A 152 -6.44 10.00 5.57
C SER A 152 -4.98 9.74 5.97
N HIS A 153 -4.40 8.59 5.56
CA HIS A 153 -3.07 8.19 5.98
C HIS A 153 -1.97 9.08 5.37
N PRO A 154 -0.92 9.46 6.13
CA PRO A 154 0.18 10.31 5.62
C PRO A 154 0.98 9.68 4.47
N GLN A 155 0.98 8.35 4.34
CA GLN A 155 1.70 7.60 3.30
C GLN A 155 0.74 6.91 2.33
N ARG A 156 -0.41 7.52 2.01
CA ARG A 156 -1.42 6.91 1.14
C ARG A 156 -0.91 6.67 -0.29
N SER A 157 -0.24 7.65 -0.91
CA SER A 157 0.38 7.54 -2.24
C SER A 157 1.79 6.89 -2.19
N LEU A 158 2.08 6.03 -1.21
CA LEU A 158 3.35 5.28 -1.20
C LEU A 158 3.17 3.97 -1.95
N LEU A 159 3.62 3.96 -3.20
CA LEU A 159 3.64 2.78 -4.07
C LEU A 159 4.57 1.68 -3.55
N LEU A 160 4.13 0.43 -3.71
CA LEU A 160 4.90 -0.80 -3.49
C LEU A 160 5.31 -1.49 -4.80
N ARG A 161 4.57 -1.26 -5.89
CA ARG A 161 4.85 -1.81 -7.23
C ARG A 161 4.63 -0.73 -8.28
N ALA A 162 5.57 -0.58 -9.21
CA ALA A 162 5.52 0.33 -10.36
C ALA A 162 6.46 -0.20 -11.46
N LEU A 163 6.41 0.40 -12.64
CA LEU A 163 7.42 0.20 -13.69
C LEU A 163 8.56 1.21 -13.46
N ASP A 164 9.65 0.79 -12.82
CA ASP A 164 10.82 1.64 -12.53
C ASP A 164 12.09 1.21 -13.30
N GLY A 165 11.97 0.25 -14.22
CA GLY A 165 13.10 -0.32 -14.96
C GLY A 165 14.02 -1.18 -14.10
N ARG A 166 13.60 -1.68 -12.92
CA ARG A 166 14.43 -2.53 -12.06
C ARG A 166 13.82 -3.90 -11.81
N GLY A 167 14.65 -4.94 -12.03
CA GLY A 167 14.28 -6.32 -11.75
C GLY A 167 13.17 -6.85 -12.66
N GLU A 168 12.55 -7.95 -12.23
CA GLU A 168 11.39 -8.53 -12.91
C GLU A 168 10.10 -7.80 -12.49
N VAL A 169 9.30 -7.39 -13.47
CA VAL A 169 7.95 -6.89 -13.25
C VAL A 169 6.96 -8.05 -13.27
N ASP A 170 6.17 -8.11 -12.22
CA ASP A 170 4.97 -8.93 -12.11
C ASP A 170 3.78 -7.96 -12.07
N PRO A 171 2.97 -7.83 -13.14
CA PRO A 171 1.77 -6.99 -13.15
C PRO A 171 0.51 -7.82 -12.91
N ASP A 172 -0.52 -7.22 -12.32
CA ASP A 172 -1.80 -7.90 -12.11
C ASP A 172 -2.55 -8.02 -13.44
N LEU A 173 -2.84 -9.25 -13.85
CA LEU A 173 -3.44 -9.60 -15.14
C LEU A 173 -4.79 -10.31 -14.94
N SER A 174 -5.84 -9.85 -15.63
CA SER A 174 -7.15 -10.51 -15.61
C SER A 174 -7.89 -10.43 -16.95
N LEU A 175 -8.66 -11.46 -17.26
CA LEU A 175 -9.57 -11.50 -18.42
C LEU A 175 -11.02 -11.30 -17.95
N ARG A 176 -11.80 -10.52 -18.68
CA ARG A 176 -13.17 -10.12 -18.31
C ARG A 176 -14.08 -10.12 -19.54
N ASP A 177 -15.35 -10.45 -19.34
CA ASP A 177 -16.37 -10.32 -20.38
C ASP A 177 -16.90 -8.87 -20.44
N ALA A 178 -16.90 -8.28 -21.64
CA ALA A 178 -17.58 -7.02 -21.96
C ALA A 178 -18.99 -7.26 -22.50
N LYS A 179 -19.90 -6.35 -22.17
CA LYS A 179 -21.31 -6.36 -22.56
C LYS A 179 -21.72 -4.98 -23.06
N VAL A 180 -22.67 -4.96 -23.99
CA VAL A 180 -23.26 -3.70 -24.48
C VAL A 180 -23.82 -2.89 -23.31
N GLY A 181 -23.48 -1.61 -23.24
CA GLY A 181 -23.89 -0.71 -22.16
C GLY A 181 -22.97 -0.72 -20.94
N ASP A 182 -21.90 -1.52 -20.94
CA ASP A 182 -20.80 -1.33 -19.97
C ASP A 182 -20.11 0.01 -20.21
N ARG A 183 -19.77 0.69 -19.12
CA ARG A 183 -18.93 1.88 -19.13
C ARG A 183 -17.69 1.66 -18.27
N TYR A 184 -16.52 1.83 -18.85
CA TYR A 184 -15.24 1.76 -18.18
C TYR A 184 -14.67 3.16 -17.93
N LEU A 185 -13.97 3.33 -16.81
CA LEU A 185 -13.16 4.51 -16.48
C LEU A 185 -11.77 4.03 -16.07
N LEU A 186 -10.71 4.55 -16.69
CA LEU A 186 -9.33 4.46 -16.18
C LEU A 186 -8.91 5.86 -15.70
N CYS A 187 -8.18 5.97 -14.59
CA CYS A 187 -7.66 7.26 -14.09
C CYS A 187 -6.38 7.17 -13.25
N SER A 188 -5.60 8.26 -13.21
CA SER A 188 -4.49 8.47 -12.26
C SER A 188 -4.98 8.77 -10.84
N ASP A 189 -4.07 8.79 -9.85
CA ASP A 189 -4.42 9.02 -8.45
C ASP A 189 -4.96 10.45 -8.23
N GLY A 190 -4.54 11.42 -9.05
CA GLY A 190 -5.01 12.80 -9.00
C GLY A 190 -6.50 12.99 -9.30
N LEU A 191 -7.19 12.01 -9.89
CA LEU A 191 -8.66 11.97 -9.90
C LEU A 191 -9.22 11.36 -8.60
N SER A 192 -8.83 10.12 -8.30
CA SER A 192 -9.46 9.31 -7.24
C SER A 192 -9.05 9.70 -5.81
N GLY A 193 -7.97 10.47 -5.66
CA GLY A 193 -7.48 11.05 -4.41
C GLY A 193 -8.24 12.32 -3.96
N VAL A 194 -9.03 12.94 -4.84
CA VAL A 194 -9.86 14.12 -4.52
C VAL A 194 -11.34 14.00 -4.90
N VAL A 195 -11.69 13.16 -5.89
CA VAL A 195 -13.08 12.88 -6.29
C VAL A 195 -13.50 11.51 -5.74
N THR A 196 -14.55 11.47 -4.92
CA THR A 196 -15.00 10.23 -4.27
C THR A 196 -15.66 9.28 -5.27
N ALA A 197 -15.71 7.98 -4.93
CA ALA A 197 -16.33 6.96 -5.77
C ALA A 197 -17.84 7.22 -6.03
N GLU A 198 -18.56 7.82 -5.07
CA GLU A 198 -19.97 8.22 -5.24
C GLU A 198 -20.10 9.36 -6.25
N THR A 199 -19.15 10.29 -6.26
CA THR A 199 -19.12 11.41 -7.19
C THR A 199 -18.76 10.94 -8.60
N ILE A 200 -17.79 10.03 -8.72
CA ILE A 200 -17.45 9.34 -9.98
C ILE A 200 -18.68 8.59 -10.51
N PHE A 201 -19.37 7.82 -9.66
CA PHE A 201 -20.58 7.08 -10.03
C PHE A 201 -21.69 8.01 -10.56
N GLN A 202 -21.95 9.14 -9.90
CA GLN A 202 -22.92 10.14 -10.37
C GLN A 202 -22.55 10.68 -11.75
N VAL A 203 -21.31 11.14 -11.96
CA VAL A 203 -20.88 11.69 -13.26
C VAL A 203 -20.97 10.65 -14.38
N LEU A 204 -20.51 9.41 -14.13
CA LEU A 204 -20.56 8.33 -15.12
C LEU A 204 -21.99 7.87 -15.43
N THR A 205 -22.95 8.07 -14.52
CA THR A 205 -24.37 7.74 -14.72
C THR A 205 -25.13 8.85 -15.43
N ASP A 206 -24.95 10.10 -14.99
CA ASP A 206 -25.75 11.25 -15.44
C ASP A 206 -25.24 11.86 -16.75
N THR A 207 -23.99 11.60 -17.14
CA THR A 207 -23.34 12.19 -18.34
C THR A 207 -23.13 11.14 -19.43
N PRO A 208 -24.05 10.96 -20.39
CA PRO A 208 -24.00 9.86 -21.35
C PRO A 208 -22.88 9.98 -22.41
N GLU A 209 -22.33 11.17 -22.68
CA GLU A 209 -21.25 11.34 -23.67
C GLU A 209 -19.86 11.25 -23.02
N PRO A 210 -18.97 10.31 -23.41
CA PRO A 210 -17.64 10.13 -22.81
C PRO A 210 -16.80 11.41 -22.74
N GLU A 211 -16.80 12.23 -23.79
CA GLU A 211 -16.04 13.49 -23.86
C GLU A 211 -16.55 14.52 -22.84
N GLN A 212 -17.82 14.46 -22.45
CA GLN A 212 -18.37 15.31 -21.41
C GLN A 212 -18.07 14.74 -20.02
N ALA A 213 -18.08 13.41 -19.86
CA ALA A 213 -17.75 12.75 -18.60
C ALA A 213 -16.29 13.03 -18.19
N VAL A 214 -15.30 12.82 -19.07
CA VAL A 214 -13.88 13.14 -18.76
C VAL A 214 -13.67 14.62 -18.48
N ARG A 215 -14.45 15.51 -19.12
CA ARG A 215 -14.40 16.95 -18.82
C ARG A 215 -14.91 17.24 -17.41
N GLN A 216 -16.08 16.72 -17.05
CA GLN A 216 -16.66 16.93 -15.71
C GLN A 216 -15.81 16.33 -14.59
N LEU A 217 -15.24 15.14 -14.79
CA LEU A 217 -14.35 14.50 -13.81
C LEU A 217 -13.11 15.35 -13.51
N ILE A 218 -12.43 15.85 -14.55
CA ILE A 218 -11.27 16.75 -14.40
C ILE A 218 -11.68 18.09 -13.77
N ASP A 219 -12.80 18.68 -14.20
CA ASP A 219 -13.29 19.94 -13.63
C ASP A 219 -13.65 19.78 -12.14
N LEU A 220 -14.11 18.60 -11.71
CA LEU A 220 -14.38 18.28 -10.31
C LEU A 220 -13.10 18.06 -9.50
N ALA A 221 -12.11 17.34 -10.03
CA ALA A 221 -10.82 17.16 -9.38
C ALA A 221 -10.08 18.50 -9.18
N ASN A 222 -10.11 19.36 -10.20
CA ASN A 222 -9.59 20.72 -10.13
C ASN A 222 -10.35 21.60 -9.12
N ARG A 223 -11.68 21.46 -8.99
CA ARG A 223 -12.47 22.10 -7.90
C ARG A 223 -12.15 21.54 -6.51
N GLY A 224 -11.74 20.28 -6.42
CA GLY A 224 -11.19 19.64 -5.22
C GLY A 224 -9.81 20.16 -4.81
N GLY A 225 -9.22 21.07 -5.61
CA GLY A 225 -7.94 21.72 -5.35
C GLY A 225 -6.83 21.33 -6.33
N GLY A 226 -7.06 20.34 -7.22
CA GLY A 226 -6.10 19.89 -8.23
C GLY A 226 -4.67 19.69 -7.71
N PRO A 227 -4.46 18.86 -6.66
CA PRO A 227 -3.17 18.75 -6.00
C PRO A 227 -2.11 18.02 -6.83
N ASP A 228 -2.55 17.28 -7.84
CA ASP A 228 -1.71 16.47 -8.72
C ASP A 228 -2.15 16.59 -10.19
N ASN A 229 -1.41 15.93 -11.10
CA ASN A 229 -1.84 15.71 -12.48
C ASN A 229 -3.12 14.85 -12.51
N ILE A 230 -4.04 15.16 -13.42
CA ILE A 230 -5.36 14.53 -13.45
C ILE A 230 -5.60 13.97 -14.85
N THR A 231 -5.57 12.65 -14.98
CA THR A 231 -5.77 11.95 -16.24
C THR A 231 -6.87 10.92 -16.13
N CYS A 232 -7.76 10.90 -17.11
CA CYS A 232 -8.79 9.87 -17.19
C CYS A 232 -9.20 9.53 -18.63
N VAL A 233 -9.66 8.29 -18.79
CA VAL A 233 -10.19 7.72 -20.03
C VAL A 233 -11.54 7.08 -19.71
N VAL A 234 -12.61 7.50 -20.39
CA VAL A 234 -13.95 6.89 -20.28
C VAL A 234 -14.27 6.19 -21.59
N ALA A 235 -14.81 4.98 -21.52
CA ALA A 235 -15.21 4.22 -22.70
C ALA A 235 -16.52 3.42 -22.51
N ASP A 236 -17.37 3.47 -23.52
CA ASP A 236 -18.66 2.78 -23.59
C ASP A 236 -18.59 1.60 -24.56
N VAL A 237 -19.00 0.42 -24.11
CA VAL A 237 -19.13 -0.76 -24.99
C VAL A 237 -20.44 -0.67 -25.76
N VAL A 238 -20.31 -0.62 -27.09
CA VAL A 238 -21.42 -0.46 -28.04
C VAL A 238 -21.46 -1.61 -29.03
N GLU A 239 -22.66 -1.93 -29.51
CA GLU A 239 -22.83 -2.78 -30.70
C GLU A 239 -22.43 -2.01 -31.95
N LEU A 240 -21.52 -2.58 -32.73
CA LEU A 240 -21.13 -2.06 -34.03
C LEU A 240 -22.03 -2.69 -35.11
N GLY A 241 -22.66 -1.85 -35.94
CA GLY A 241 -23.42 -2.26 -37.12
C GLY A 241 -22.56 -2.77 -38.29
N GLY A 242 -21.30 -3.13 -38.04
CA GLY A 242 -20.30 -3.53 -39.02
C GLY A 242 -18.96 -3.86 -38.37
N PRO A 243 -17.87 -4.04 -39.14
CA PRO A 243 -16.52 -4.08 -38.58
C PRO A 243 -16.24 -2.79 -37.80
N PRO A 244 -15.38 -2.80 -36.78
CA PRO A 244 -14.89 -1.58 -36.16
C PRO A 244 -14.34 -0.61 -37.22
N PRO A 245 -14.45 0.71 -37.01
CA PRO A 245 -13.78 1.66 -37.88
C PRO A 245 -12.30 1.26 -37.99
N ARG A 246 -11.73 1.33 -39.21
CA ARG A 246 -10.29 1.04 -39.43
C ARG A 246 -9.49 1.72 -38.32
N PRO A 247 -8.52 1.02 -37.67
CA PRO A 247 -7.83 1.53 -36.49
C PRO A 247 -7.45 2.99 -36.72
N GLY A 248 -8.14 3.86 -35.98
CA GLY A 248 -7.85 5.28 -36.00
C GLY A 248 -6.43 5.49 -35.48
N GLN A 249 -5.88 6.66 -35.73
CA GLN A 249 -4.77 7.10 -34.88
C GLN A 249 -5.37 7.38 -33.50
N GLY A 250 -5.34 6.36 -32.61
CA GLY A 250 -5.78 6.50 -31.23
C GLY A 250 -5.10 7.69 -30.55
N HIS A 251 -5.82 8.35 -29.66
CA HIS A 251 -5.42 9.64 -29.13
C HIS A 251 -4.58 9.46 -27.86
N ALA A 252 -3.32 9.88 -27.92
CA ALA A 252 -2.49 10.08 -26.73
C ALA A 252 -2.79 11.45 -26.09
N VAL A 253 -2.77 11.50 -24.77
CA VAL A 253 -2.89 12.72 -23.94
C VAL A 253 -1.81 12.72 -22.85
N GLY A 254 -1.55 13.87 -22.23
CA GLY A 254 -0.50 14.02 -21.22
C GLY A 254 0.91 14.14 -21.84
N ALA A 255 1.94 13.67 -21.15
CA ALA A 255 3.32 13.67 -21.64
C ALA A 255 3.45 12.92 -22.97
N ALA A 256 2.78 11.77 -23.14
CA ALA A 256 2.74 11.01 -24.39
C ALA A 256 2.19 11.78 -25.61
N ALA A 257 1.42 12.86 -25.42
CA ALA A 257 1.00 13.74 -26.53
C ALA A 257 2.07 14.77 -26.94
N SER A 258 2.98 15.09 -26.02
CA SER A 258 4.07 16.05 -26.21
C SER A 258 5.39 15.38 -26.61
N ALA A 259 5.54 14.08 -26.30
CA ALA A 259 6.69 13.27 -26.64
C ALA A 259 6.88 13.17 -28.16
N SER A 260 7.83 13.92 -28.69
CA SER A 260 8.46 13.55 -29.96
C SER A 260 9.35 12.34 -29.72
N PRO A 261 9.38 11.32 -30.60
CA PRO A 261 10.28 10.18 -30.44
C PRO A 261 11.73 10.65 -30.31
N PRO A 262 12.55 10.06 -29.42
CA PRO A 262 13.98 10.32 -29.43
C PRO A 262 14.55 9.85 -30.77
N ASP A 263 15.08 10.80 -31.55
CA ASP A 263 15.65 10.51 -32.88
C ASP A 263 16.74 9.43 -32.76
N PRO A 264 16.65 8.30 -33.46
CA PRO A 264 17.77 7.39 -33.57
C PRO A 264 18.91 8.12 -34.28
N ALA A 265 20.07 8.19 -33.64
CA ALA A 265 21.21 9.01 -34.09
C ALA A 265 21.61 8.68 -35.55
N GLY A 266 21.31 9.59 -36.49
CA GLY A 266 21.71 9.38 -37.89
C GLY A 266 21.05 10.21 -39.00
N ALA A 267 20.05 11.07 -38.73
CA ALA A 267 19.41 11.87 -39.78
C ALA A 267 19.42 13.38 -39.47
N SER A 268 19.69 14.21 -40.48
CA SER A 268 19.65 15.67 -40.42
C SER A 268 18.98 16.22 -41.69
N PRO A 269 18.54 17.48 -41.69
CA PRO A 269 17.47 18.06 -40.87
C PRO A 269 16.26 18.38 -41.78
N VAL A 270 15.36 19.31 -41.36
CA VAL A 270 14.15 19.89 -42.04
C VAL A 270 12.86 19.44 -41.32
N GLN A 271 12.00 20.29 -40.74
CA GLN A 271 11.66 21.71 -41.04
C GLN A 271 11.74 22.64 -39.83
N ASP A 272 12.08 23.92 -40.08
CA ASP A 272 12.15 24.99 -39.08
C ASP A 272 10.83 25.79 -39.03
N THR A 273 9.95 25.47 -38.07
CA THR A 273 8.62 26.07 -37.95
C THR A 273 8.61 27.32 -37.07
N PRO A 274 7.72 28.30 -37.30
CA PRO A 274 7.60 29.50 -36.46
C PRO A 274 7.36 29.20 -34.98
N ALA A 275 6.65 28.12 -34.66
CA ALA A 275 6.42 27.66 -33.29
C ALA A 275 7.71 27.23 -32.59
N ARG A 276 8.61 26.50 -33.29
CA ARG A 276 9.90 26.06 -32.74
C ARG A 276 10.84 27.25 -32.47
N ARG A 277 10.85 28.24 -33.38
CA ARG A 277 11.57 29.51 -33.18
C ARG A 277 11.00 30.36 -32.04
N ALA A 278 9.69 30.36 -31.85
CA ALA A 278 9.04 31.06 -30.73
C ALA A 278 9.34 30.41 -29.36
N ALA A 279 9.49 29.08 -29.30
CA ALA A 279 9.89 28.39 -28.08
C ALA A 279 11.34 28.74 -27.67
N GLN A 280 12.31 28.64 -28.59
CA GLN A 280 13.73 28.92 -28.32
C GLN A 280 14.02 30.37 -27.90
N LEU A 281 13.17 31.32 -28.28
CA LEU A 281 13.28 32.73 -27.86
C LEU A 281 12.80 32.98 -26.42
N ARG A 282 12.08 32.06 -25.78
CA ARG A 282 11.64 32.20 -24.38
C ARG A 282 12.74 31.86 -23.37
N ASP A 283 13.60 30.90 -23.68
CA ASP A 283 14.66 30.44 -22.77
C ASP A 283 15.87 31.37 -22.64
N THR A 284 15.95 32.45 -23.43
CA THR A 284 17.16 33.30 -23.53
C THR A 284 16.94 34.78 -23.22
N MET A 285 15.76 35.18 -22.73
CA MET A 285 15.49 36.58 -22.35
C MET A 285 15.40 36.78 -20.82
N PRO A 286 16.28 37.59 -20.21
CA PRO A 286 16.05 38.12 -18.87
C PRO A 286 14.79 38.99 -18.86
N GLN A 287 13.89 38.80 -17.89
CA GLN A 287 12.69 39.63 -17.81
C GLN A 287 13.03 41.10 -17.48
N PRO A 288 12.34 42.07 -18.11
CA PRO A 288 12.52 43.48 -17.78
C PRO A 288 11.90 43.82 -16.41
N PRO A 289 12.49 44.74 -15.63
CA PRO A 289 11.91 45.17 -14.37
C PRO A 289 10.61 45.95 -14.61
N VAL A 290 9.52 45.52 -13.99
CA VAL A 290 8.24 46.23 -14.00
C VAL A 290 8.39 47.51 -13.17
N ALA A 291 8.20 48.67 -13.82
CA ALA A 291 8.10 49.95 -13.14
C ALA A 291 6.76 50.04 -12.37
N VAL A 292 6.81 50.53 -11.13
CA VAL A 292 5.62 50.84 -10.33
C VAL A 292 5.14 52.26 -10.60
N ASP A 293 3.83 52.43 -10.55
CA ASP A 293 3.09 53.58 -11.07
C ASP A 293 3.30 54.89 -10.29
N GLU A 294 3.01 56.00 -10.96
CA GLU A 294 3.30 57.37 -10.51
C GLU A 294 2.13 58.00 -9.73
N LEU A 295 2.43 58.82 -8.70
CA LEU A 295 1.45 59.68 -8.02
C LEU A 295 1.99 61.13 -7.91
N PRO A 296 1.14 62.16 -8.06
CA PRO A 296 1.55 63.46 -8.59
C PRO A 296 2.12 64.46 -7.56
N PRO A 297 2.81 65.53 -8.01
CA PRO A 297 3.52 66.46 -7.14
C PRO A 297 2.64 67.65 -6.65
N PRO A 298 2.92 68.18 -5.44
CA PRO A 298 2.51 69.52 -5.05
C PRO A 298 3.49 70.61 -5.56
N GLN A 299 3.03 71.86 -5.55
CA GLN A 299 3.54 72.95 -6.39
C GLN A 299 4.64 73.82 -5.73
N ALA A 300 5.22 74.73 -6.52
CA ALA A 300 6.44 75.47 -6.22
C ALA A 300 6.27 76.78 -5.41
N ALA A 301 7.36 77.23 -4.77
CA ALA A 301 7.56 78.63 -4.35
C ALA A 301 9.04 79.07 -4.35
N ALA A 302 9.31 80.14 -5.12
CA ALA A 302 10.44 81.08 -5.22
C ALA A 302 11.78 80.97 -4.41
N PRO A 303 12.93 81.33 -5.04
CA PRO A 303 14.21 81.71 -4.40
C PRO A 303 14.41 83.26 -4.37
N PRO A 304 15.62 83.83 -4.11
CA PRO A 304 16.59 83.62 -3.01
C PRO A 304 16.99 84.96 -2.31
N GLN A 305 17.64 84.96 -1.14
CA GLN A 305 18.53 86.07 -0.73
C GLN A 305 19.80 85.62 0.05
N ARG A 306 20.82 86.48 0.03
CA ARG A 306 22.21 86.25 0.48
C ARG A 306 22.42 86.77 1.90
N MET A 307 23.38 86.21 2.65
CA MET A 307 24.52 86.97 3.25
C MET A 307 25.49 86.06 4.04
N SER A 308 26.78 86.21 3.75
CA SER A 308 27.94 85.80 4.57
C SER A 308 28.30 86.95 5.56
N PRO A 309 29.32 86.93 6.46
CA PRO A 309 30.57 86.13 6.43
C PRO A 309 31.24 85.66 7.76
N GLY A 310 32.27 84.81 7.62
CA GLY A 310 33.34 84.57 8.62
C GLY A 310 33.03 83.53 9.71
N ALA A 311 33.99 82.78 10.27
CA ALA A 311 35.43 82.65 9.95
C ALA A 311 36.02 81.33 10.52
N THR A 312 37.29 81.04 10.16
CA THR A 312 38.26 80.11 10.79
C THR A 312 38.08 78.56 10.72
N LEU A 313 39.15 77.93 10.23
CA LEU A 313 39.57 76.50 10.32
C LEU A 313 40.31 76.24 11.65
N PRO A 314 40.65 75.00 12.09
CA PRO A 314 40.79 73.72 11.35
C PRO A 314 39.95 72.56 11.99
N ASP A 315 40.19 71.23 11.89
CA ASP A 315 41.28 70.35 11.37
C ASP A 315 40.69 68.97 10.94
N PRO A 316 41.43 68.06 10.24
CA PRO A 316 40.83 66.86 9.63
C PRO A 316 40.75 65.63 10.56
N VAL A 317 39.61 64.94 10.55
CA VAL A 317 39.33 63.70 11.31
C VAL A 317 38.81 62.60 10.34
N PRO A 318 39.20 61.32 10.48
CA PRO A 318 39.34 60.44 9.31
C PRO A 318 38.06 59.70 8.86
N ARG A 319 38.07 59.29 7.57
CA ARG A 319 37.10 58.37 6.98
C ARG A 319 36.99 57.07 7.79
N ARG A 320 35.78 56.75 8.29
CA ARG A 320 35.42 55.40 8.71
C ARG A 320 34.62 54.69 7.62
N THR A 321 35.17 53.60 7.11
CA THR A 321 34.46 52.60 6.32
C THR A 321 33.41 51.91 7.19
N ARG A 322 32.16 51.79 6.71
CA ARG A 322 31.15 50.93 7.33
C ARG A 322 31.00 49.65 6.51
N GLY A 323 31.67 48.60 6.96
CA GLY A 323 31.51 47.26 6.41
C GLY A 323 30.14 46.66 6.76
N GLY A 324 29.56 45.88 5.83
CA GLY A 324 28.36 45.09 6.10
C GLY A 324 28.67 43.92 7.04
N GLY A 325 27.87 43.73 8.08
CA GLY A 325 28.19 42.76 9.14
C GLY A 325 27.06 42.41 10.11
N MET A 326 25.79 42.48 9.69
CA MET A 326 24.63 42.16 10.56
C MET A 326 23.57 41.28 9.87
N ARG A 327 24.00 40.32 9.03
CA ARG A 327 23.10 39.35 8.35
C ARG A 327 23.45 37.88 8.57
N ARG A 328 24.58 37.56 9.23
CA ARG A 328 25.03 36.18 9.50
C ARG A 328 24.53 35.59 10.83
N TRP A 329 24.33 36.41 11.86
CA TRP A 329 23.89 35.93 13.18
C TRP A 329 22.41 35.53 13.24
N THR A 330 21.55 36.24 12.53
CA THR A 330 20.12 35.90 12.45
C THR A 330 19.88 34.53 11.78
N TRP A 331 20.66 34.21 10.73
CA TRP A 331 20.61 32.90 10.08
C TRP A 331 21.03 31.74 10.99
N LEU A 332 22.09 31.92 11.81
CA LEU A 332 22.53 30.88 12.75
C LEU A 332 21.50 30.58 13.83
N ILE A 333 20.77 31.59 14.32
CA ILE A 333 19.70 31.41 15.32
C ILE A 333 18.52 30.66 14.71
N VAL A 334 18.14 30.97 13.46
CA VAL A 334 17.06 30.26 12.74
C VAL A 334 17.44 28.79 12.48
N VAL A 335 18.64 28.52 11.98
CA VAL A 335 19.12 27.15 11.73
C VAL A 335 19.21 26.34 13.02
N ALA A 336 19.71 26.92 14.11
CA ALA A 336 19.72 26.26 15.42
C ALA A 336 18.31 25.97 15.95
N GLY A 337 17.37 26.91 15.79
CA GLY A 337 15.96 26.71 16.14
C GLY A 337 15.31 25.57 15.36
N VAL A 338 15.48 25.54 14.04
CA VAL A 338 14.98 24.46 13.16
C VAL A 338 15.61 23.12 13.51
N ALA A 339 16.92 23.07 13.82
CA ALA A 339 17.58 21.84 14.24
C ALA A 339 17.04 21.30 15.57
N VAL A 340 16.81 22.16 16.58
CA VAL A 340 16.23 21.75 17.87
C VAL A 340 14.78 21.27 17.71
N VAL A 341 13.96 21.95 16.90
CA VAL A 341 12.58 21.52 16.60
C VAL A 341 12.57 20.20 15.82
N GLY A 342 13.46 20.02 14.84
CA GLY A 342 13.62 18.77 14.09
C GLY A 342 14.04 17.60 14.98
N ILE A 343 15.02 17.78 15.86
CA ILE A 343 15.45 16.76 16.82
C ILE A 343 14.32 16.43 17.81
N ALA A 344 13.58 17.43 18.29
CA ALA A 344 12.42 17.22 19.16
C ALA A 344 11.28 16.47 18.44
N ALA A 345 11.01 16.79 17.18
CA ALA A 345 10.00 16.11 16.36
C ALA A 345 10.39 14.65 16.07
N VAL A 346 11.64 14.39 15.69
CA VAL A 346 12.16 13.03 15.48
C VAL A 346 12.11 12.24 16.79
N ALA A 347 12.55 12.82 17.91
CA ALA A 347 12.46 12.19 19.22
C ALA A 347 11.00 11.90 19.63
N PHE A 348 10.06 12.81 19.32
CA PHE A 348 8.63 12.62 19.59
C PHE A 348 8.02 11.51 18.74
N VAL A 349 8.32 11.46 17.43
CA VAL A 349 7.87 10.39 16.51
C VAL A 349 8.42 9.04 16.96
N VAL A 350 9.72 8.95 17.27
CA VAL A 350 10.34 7.71 17.80
C VAL A 350 9.70 7.30 19.12
N LEU A 351 9.49 8.23 20.06
CA LEU A 351 8.86 7.95 21.35
C LEU A 351 7.36 7.60 21.23
N GLN A 352 6.65 8.07 20.21
CA GLN A 352 5.27 7.64 19.94
C GLN A 352 5.23 6.23 19.32
N ASN A 353 6.04 5.98 18.29
CA ASN A 353 6.10 4.68 17.61
C ASN A 353 6.49 3.53 18.57
N VAL A 354 7.39 3.79 19.52
CA VAL A 354 7.81 2.81 20.54
C VAL A 354 6.72 2.52 21.60
N ARG A 355 5.65 3.32 21.70
CA ARG A 355 4.61 3.19 22.76
C ARG A 355 3.36 2.38 22.37
N SER A 356 3.20 2.04 21.09
CA SER A 356 2.04 1.32 20.54
C SER A 356 2.26 -0.20 20.43
N GLY A 357 3.49 -0.65 20.19
CA GLY A 357 3.83 -2.06 19.99
C GLY A 357 3.50 -2.99 21.18
N TYR A 358 3.16 -4.24 20.86
CA TYR A 358 3.05 -5.35 21.80
C TYR A 358 4.02 -6.45 21.37
N TYR A 359 4.58 -7.17 22.34
CA TYR A 359 5.39 -8.37 22.07
C TYR A 359 5.14 -9.43 23.13
N ILE A 360 5.35 -10.69 22.75
CA ILE A 360 5.18 -11.84 23.65
C ILE A 360 6.56 -12.41 23.97
N GLY A 361 6.83 -12.56 25.26
CA GLY A 361 8.06 -13.14 25.79
C GLY A 361 7.78 -14.21 26.85
N GLN A 362 8.84 -14.75 27.43
CA GLN A 362 8.79 -15.66 28.58
C GLN A 362 9.23 -14.95 29.86
N GLU A 363 8.53 -15.17 30.97
CA GLU A 363 9.03 -14.87 32.31
C GLU A 363 8.71 -16.06 33.23
N ASN A 364 9.67 -16.55 34.03
CA ASN A 364 9.50 -17.69 34.95
C ASN A 364 8.87 -18.97 34.34
N GLY A 365 9.05 -19.19 33.02
CA GLY A 365 8.50 -20.35 32.32
C GLY A 365 7.06 -20.18 31.79
N THR A 366 6.42 -19.03 32.03
CA THR A 366 5.10 -18.68 31.49
C THR A 366 5.19 -17.63 30.39
N VAL A 367 4.18 -17.64 29.51
CA VAL A 367 3.98 -16.63 28.47
C VAL A 367 3.58 -15.32 29.13
N VAL A 368 4.27 -14.22 28.79
CA VAL A 368 3.96 -12.87 29.28
C VAL A 368 3.82 -11.93 28.09
N LEU A 369 2.72 -11.16 28.08
CA LEU A 369 2.49 -10.10 27.11
C LEU A 369 3.10 -8.79 27.60
N TYR A 370 3.93 -8.16 26.79
CA TYR A 370 4.53 -6.86 27.05
C TYR A 370 3.98 -5.81 26.07
N ARG A 371 4.02 -4.55 26.50
CA ARG A 371 3.74 -3.37 25.68
C ARG A 371 4.98 -2.47 25.67
N GLY A 372 5.41 -2.07 24.49
CA GLY A 372 6.69 -1.40 24.23
C GLY A 372 7.49 -2.13 23.15
N THR A 373 8.77 -1.78 23.00
CA THR A 373 9.71 -2.43 22.07
C THR A 373 10.46 -3.59 22.72
N THR A 374 10.97 -4.50 21.89
CA THR A 374 11.90 -5.58 22.26
C THR A 374 13.34 -5.10 22.52
N GLN A 375 13.69 -3.88 22.10
CA GLN A 375 15.04 -3.32 22.24
C GLN A 375 15.36 -2.92 23.69
N GLU A 376 16.51 -3.38 24.20
CA GLU A 376 16.99 -3.07 25.55
C GLU A 376 17.97 -1.89 25.53
N VAL A 377 17.60 -0.78 26.17
CA VAL A 377 18.46 0.41 26.30
C VAL A 377 19.09 0.44 27.70
N PRO A 378 20.43 0.58 27.83
CA PRO A 378 21.10 0.58 29.13
C PRO A 378 20.52 1.63 30.09
N GLY A 379 19.99 1.15 31.22
CA GLY A 379 19.40 2.00 32.27
C GLY A 379 17.94 2.44 32.07
N LEU A 380 17.28 2.07 30.96
CA LEU A 380 15.90 2.47 30.66
C LEU A 380 15.05 1.27 30.19
N SER A 381 14.10 0.82 31.02
CA SER A 381 13.10 -0.16 30.60
C SER A 381 12.00 0.49 29.76
N LEU A 382 12.10 0.35 28.43
CA LEU A 382 11.14 0.87 27.47
C LEU A 382 9.88 -0.01 27.28
N SER A 383 9.82 -1.15 27.97
CA SER A 383 8.66 -2.05 27.97
C SER A 383 8.05 -2.22 29.36
N ARG A 384 6.73 -2.47 29.40
CA ARG A 384 5.98 -2.80 30.62
C ARG A 384 5.07 -3.99 30.34
N ARG A 385 4.83 -4.84 31.35
CA ARG A 385 3.83 -5.91 31.24
C ARG A 385 2.47 -5.30 30.88
N ALA A 386 1.81 -5.85 29.86
CA ALA A 386 0.47 -5.42 29.46
C ALA A 386 -0.57 -5.77 30.55
N LYS A 387 -1.70 -5.06 30.58
CA LYS A 387 -2.79 -5.34 31.54
C LYS A 387 -3.49 -6.68 31.22
N ASN A 388 -3.59 -7.05 29.94
CA ASN A 388 -4.30 -8.22 29.45
C ASN A 388 -3.36 -9.45 29.43
N GLN A 389 -2.92 -9.90 30.61
CA GLN A 389 -2.11 -11.13 30.72
C GLN A 389 -2.95 -12.39 30.47
N PRO A 390 -2.33 -13.51 30.03
CA PRO A 390 -3.03 -14.78 29.92
C PRO A 390 -3.58 -15.22 31.28
N ASN A 391 -4.90 -15.34 31.38
CA ASN A 391 -5.60 -15.93 32.51
C ASN A 391 -6.45 -17.12 32.02
N PRO A 392 -6.21 -18.36 32.48
CA PRO A 392 -5.09 -18.79 33.32
C PRO A 392 -3.73 -18.62 32.61
N PRO A 393 -2.61 -18.57 33.36
CA PRO A 393 -1.27 -18.47 32.78
C PRO A 393 -0.95 -19.65 31.85
N ILE A 394 -0.38 -19.36 30.68
CA ILE A 394 0.06 -20.37 29.72
C ILE A 394 1.52 -20.69 30.02
N ALA A 395 1.84 -21.96 30.32
CA ALA A 395 3.23 -22.41 30.41
C ALA A 395 3.84 -22.49 29.01
N VAL A 396 5.03 -21.91 28.81
CA VAL A 396 5.72 -21.97 27.51
C VAL A 396 6.00 -23.43 27.13
N ALA A 397 6.31 -24.27 28.12
CA ALA A 397 6.50 -25.70 27.93
C ALA A 397 5.32 -26.40 27.23
N ASP A 398 4.08 -25.92 27.40
CA ASP A 398 2.85 -26.52 26.85
C ASP A 398 2.55 -26.09 25.40
N LEU A 399 3.29 -25.14 24.84
CA LEU A 399 3.19 -24.72 23.43
C LEU A 399 3.93 -25.66 22.45
N PRO A 400 3.59 -25.63 21.14
CA PRO A 400 4.36 -26.23 20.05
C PRO A 400 5.84 -25.80 20.04
N GLN A 401 6.73 -26.60 19.43
CA GLN A 401 8.18 -26.36 19.51
C GLN A 401 8.63 -25.06 18.82
N ASP A 402 8.04 -24.75 17.66
CA ASP A 402 8.19 -23.49 16.94
C ASP A 402 7.77 -22.29 17.80
N ARG A 403 6.60 -22.39 18.45
CA ARG A 403 6.10 -21.35 19.37
C ARG A 403 6.95 -21.21 20.64
N GLN A 404 7.52 -22.30 21.16
CA GLN A 404 8.48 -22.23 22.26
C GLN A 404 9.74 -21.43 21.90
N VAL A 405 10.28 -21.62 20.69
CA VAL A 405 11.43 -20.85 20.20
C VAL A 405 11.04 -19.38 20.04
N ALA A 406 9.90 -19.09 19.39
CA ALA A 406 9.42 -17.72 19.20
C ALA A 406 9.19 -16.97 20.53
N VAL A 407 8.47 -17.56 21.48
CA VAL A 407 8.21 -16.94 22.80
C VAL A 407 9.50 -16.71 23.59
N ARG A 408 10.49 -17.59 23.48
CA ARG A 408 11.81 -17.39 24.11
C ARG A 408 12.63 -16.28 23.43
N ALA A 409 12.51 -16.14 22.11
CA ALA A 409 13.18 -15.11 21.33
C ALA A 409 12.61 -13.69 21.52
N LYS A 410 11.42 -13.56 22.16
CA LYS A 410 10.60 -12.34 22.26
C LYS A 410 10.16 -11.84 20.88
N TYR A 411 8.94 -12.17 20.46
CA TYR A 411 8.42 -11.78 19.13
C TYR A 411 7.27 -10.77 19.23
N GLU A 412 7.21 -9.86 18.26
CA GLU A 412 6.21 -8.80 18.19
C GLU A 412 4.85 -9.33 17.73
N VAL A 413 3.76 -8.73 18.23
CA VAL A 413 2.38 -9.15 17.97
C VAL A 413 1.47 -7.97 17.69
N LYS A 414 0.50 -8.17 16.78
CA LYS A 414 -0.41 -7.11 16.29
C LYS A 414 -1.31 -6.49 17.37
N GLY A 415 -1.45 -7.10 18.54
CA GLY A 415 -2.22 -6.54 19.66
C GLY A 415 -2.39 -7.49 20.85
N PRO A 416 -3.15 -7.10 21.90
CA PRO A 416 -3.30 -7.92 23.10
C PRO A 416 -4.09 -9.23 22.89
N GLY A 417 -4.89 -9.33 21.83
CA GLY A 417 -5.63 -10.55 21.47
C GLY A 417 -4.74 -11.72 21.02
N ALA A 418 -3.47 -11.49 20.67
CA ALA A 418 -2.54 -12.55 20.27
C ALA A 418 -2.25 -13.59 21.38
N VAL A 419 -2.60 -13.27 22.63
CA VAL A 419 -2.58 -14.22 23.75
C VAL A 419 -3.67 -15.29 23.61
N ASP A 420 -4.81 -14.97 23.02
CA ASP A 420 -5.92 -15.90 22.81
C ASP A 420 -5.60 -16.88 21.67
N ASP A 421 -4.91 -16.42 20.61
CA ASP A 421 -4.37 -17.27 19.54
C ASP A 421 -3.37 -18.31 20.08
N LEU A 422 -2.49 -17.91 21.00
CA LEU A 422 -1.58 -18.83 21.70
C LEU A 422 -2.34 -19.82 22.58
N ARG A 423 -3.44 -19.41 23.22
CA ARG A 423 -4.29 -20.32 24.01
C ARG A 423 -4.93 -21.40 23.13
N GLY A 424 -5.33 -21.06 21.90
CA GLY A 424 -5.82 -22.02 20.91
C GLY A 424 -4.77 -23.05 20.47
N GLN A 425 -3.49 -22.67 20.46
CA GLN A 425 -2.37 -23.49 20.00
C GLN A 425 -1.74 -24.39 21.07
N VAL A 426 -2.23 -24.36 22.33
CA VAL A 426 -1.68 -25.20 23.42
C VAL A 426 -1.80 -26.70 23.09
N CYS A 427 -0.69 -27.43 23.22
CA CYS A 427 -0.66 -28.88 23.06
C CYS A 427 -1.31 -29.55 24.28
N ARG A 428 -2.53 -30.04 24.09
CA ARG A 428 -3.38 -30.67 25.10
C ARG A 428 -2.81 -32.01 25.56
N HIS A 429 -3.13 -32.35 26.79
CA HIS A 429 -2.80 -33.62 27.43
C HIS A 429 -3.99 -34.56 27.33
N ALA A 430 -3.79 -35.75 26.77
CA ALA A 430 -4.82 -36.77 26.61
C ALA A 430 -4.50 -38.02 27.42
N ILE A 431 -5.53 -38.67 27.97
CA ILE A 431 -5.41 -39.98 28.62
C ILE A 431 -5.72 -41.06 27.58
N VAL A 432 -4.82 -42.03 27.42
CA VAL A 432 -4.86 -43.02 26.34
C VAL A 432 -4.54 -44.42 26.82
N GLU A 433 -5.02 -45.42 26.08
CA GLU A 433 -4.62 -46.82 26.25
C GLU A 433 -3.33 -47.07 25.44
N SER A 434 -2.27 -47.51 26.13
CA SER A 434 -0.96 -47.83 25.56
C SER A 434 -0.46 -49.09 26.27
N GLY A 435 -0.21 -50.17 25.51
CA GLY A 435 0.12 -51.48 26.10
C GLY A 435 -0.93 -52.03 27.07
N GLY A 436 -2.20 -51.65 26.90
CA GLY A 436 -3.31 -52.03 27.80
C GLY A 436 -3.38 -51.23 29.12
N LYS A 437 -2.51 -50.23 29.32
CA LYS A 437 -2.46 -49.37 30.51
C LYS A 437 -2.81 -47.91 30.19
N LEU A 438 -3.21 -47.17 31.23
CA LEU A 438 -3.44 -45.72 31.12
C LEU A 438 -2.11 -44.96 31.04
N GLU A 439 -1.96 -44.15 30.01
CA GLU A 439 -0.84 -43.22 29.84
C GLU A 439 -1.34 -41.81 29.55
N ILE A 440 -0.65 -40.79 30.08
CA ILE A 440 -0.86 -39.39 29.71
C ILE A 440 0.12 -39.08 28.59
N VAL A 441 -0.41 -38.79 27.41
CA VAL A 441 0.35 -38.30 26.25
C VAL A 441 -0.02 -36.84 25.97
N ARG A 442 0.93 -36.06 25.50
CA ARG A 442 0.72 -34.67 25.11
C ARG A 442 0.77 -34.54 23.59
N GLY A 443 -0.13 -33.76 23.00
CA GLY A 443 -0.13 -33.43 21.57
C GLY A 443 -0.79 -34.46 20.64
N ARG A 444 -1.45 -35.49 21.19
CA ARG A 444 -2.08 -36.55 20.39
C ARG A 444 -3.07 -35.99 19.37
N LYS A 445 -2.86 -36.33 18.10
CA LYS A 445 -3.64 -35.86 16.94
C LYS A 445 -3.72 -34.32 16.78
N GLN A 446 -2.81 -33.56 17.38
CA GLN A 446 -2.71 -32.11 17.15
C GLN A 446 -1.58 -31.81 16.15
N GLN A 447 -1.86 -30.96 15.16
CA GLN A 447 -0.83 -30.45 14.25
C GLN A 447 0.25 -29.69 15.04
N ASN A 448 1.51 -29.84 14.62
CA ASN A 448 2.71 -29.21 15.21
C ASN A 448 3.01 -29.53 16.69
N CYS A 449 2.22 -30.40 17.33
CA CYS A 449 2.51 -30.95 18.64
C CYS A 449 3.11 -32.36 18.51
N LYS A 450 4.40 -32.53 18.85
CA LYS A 450 5.03 -33.86 18.87
C LYS A 450 4.39 -34.71 19.99
N GLU A 451 3.81 -35.85 19.62
CA GLU A 451 3.24 -36.76 20.62
C GLU A 451 4.32 -37.28 21.56
N THR A 452 4.18 -37.00 22.86
CA THR A 452 5.16 -37.34 23.89
C THR A 452 4.48 -37.92 25.12
N LYS A 453 5.03 -39.01 25.66
CA LYS A 453 4.58 -39.61 26.92
C LYS A 453 5.03 -38.75 28.09
N VAL A 454 4.07 -38.27 28.88
CA VAL A 454 4.30 -37.38 30.02
C VAL A 454 4.30 -38.16 31.34
N ALA A 455 3.36 -39.09 31.49
CA ALA A 455 3.26 -39.99 32.64
C ALA A 455 2.63 -41.33 32.22
N GLY A 456 2.91 -42.40 32.94
CA GLY A 456 2.26 -43.69 32.78
C GLY A 456 1.72 -44.21 34.11
N SER A 457 0.58 -44.89 34.09
CA SER A 457 0.00 -45.56 35.24
C SER A 457 0.21 -47.07 35.16
N GLN A 458 0.14 -47.75 36.30
CA GLN A 458 0.04 -49.21 36.35
C GLN A 458 -1.41 -49.71 36.21
N VAL A 459 -2.40 -48.81 36.21
CA VAL A 459 -3.82 -49.12 35.95
C VAL A 459 -3.98 -49.70 34.55
N ALA A 460 -4.51 -50.91 34.44
CA ALA A 460 -4.92 -51.49 33.17
C ALA A 460 -6.32 -50.98 32.77
N VAL A 461 -6.52 -50.66 31.50
CA VAL A 461 -7.77 -50.06 31.01
C VAL A 461 -8.95 -51.03 31.11
N ALA A 462 -8.68 -52.34 31.06
CA ALA A 462 -9.66 -53.40 31.30
C ALA A 462 -10.18 -53.48 32.75
N GLU A 463 -9.54 -52.80 33.70
CA GLU A 463 -9.97 -52.75 35.12
C GLU A 463 -10.85 -51.53 35.44
N LEU A 464 -11.03 -50.62 34.49
CA LEU A 464 -11.92 -49.46 34.64
C LEU A 464 -13.39 -49.85 34.39
N PRO A 465 -14.36 -49.08 34.94
CA PRO A 465 -15.75 -49.12 34.48
C PRO A 465 -15.83 -49.03 32.95
N THR A 466 -16.77 -49.75 32.32
CA THR A 466 -16.81 -49.86 30.85
C THR A 466 -17.01 -48.51 30.16
N ASP A 467 -17.77 -47.60 30.77
CA ASP A 467 -17.97 -46.23 30.28
C ASP A 467 -16.68 -45.41 30.26
N ASP A 468 -15.84 -45.57 31.29
CA ASP A 468 -14.58 -44.84 31.40
C ASP A 468 -13.49 -45.48 30.51
N ALA A 469 -13.46 -46.81 30.40
CA ALA A 469 -12.64 -47.52 29.42
C ALA A 469 -13.00 -47.10 27.97
N ALA A 470 -14.29 -46.94 27.66
CA ALA A 470 -14.76 -46.46 26.35
C ALA A 470 -14.34 -45.01 26.07
N LYS A 471 -14.41 -44.11 27.08
CA LYS A 471 -13.94 -42.72 26.96
C LYS A 471 -12.43 -42.61 26.76
N VAL A 472 -11.63 -43.47 27.41
CA VAL A 472 -10.18 -43.56 27.17
C VAL A 472 -9.89 -44.01 25.73
N ARG A 473 -10.58 -45.08 25.26
CA ARG A 473 -10.40 -45.64 23.91
C ARG A 473 -10.79 -44.67 22.80
N SER A 474 -11.92 -43.98 22.96
CA SER A 474 -12.38 -42.93 22.04
C SER A 474 -11.52 -41.66 22.09
N GLY A 475 -10.69 -41.49 23.13
CA GLY A 475 -9.87 -40.30 23.34
C GLY A 475 -10.67 -39.08 23.81
N ALA A 476 -11.80 -39.29 24.47
CA ALA A 476 -12.67 -38.22 24.97
C ALA A 476 -12.04 -37.36 26.08
N PHE A 477 -11.00 -37.88 26.75
CA PHE A 477 -10.27 -37.17 27.80
C PHE A 477 -9.10 -36.36 27.21
N ALA A 478 -9.32 -35.07 26.97
CA ALA A 478 -8.31 -34.11 26.55
C ALA A 478 -8.36 -32.82 27.39
N PHE A 479 -7.22 -32.40 27.93
CA PHE A 479 -7.09 -31.33 28.92
C PHE A 479 -6.08 -30.26 28.48
N PRO A 480 -6.32 -28.97 28.75
CA PRO A 480 -5.37 -27.90 28.44
C PRO A 480 -4.09 -27.95 29.29
N SER A 481 -4.11 -28.56 30.49
CA SER A 481 -2.91 -28.65 31.35
C SER A 481 -2.62 -30.07 31.83
N ARG A 482 -1.34 -30.33 32.13
CA ARG A 482 -0.85 -31.60 32.70
C ARG A 482 -1.56 -31.94 34.03
N GLN A 483 -1.71 -30.95 34.91
CA GLN A 483 -2.29 -31.13 36.24
C GLN A 483 -3.74 -31.63 36.18
N GLN A 484 -4.55 -31.16 35.22
CA GLN A 484 -5.91 -31.63 35.02
C GLN A 484 -5.96 -33.08 34.51
N ALA A 485 -5.03 -33.46 33.62
CA ALA A 485 -4.89 -34.84 33.16
C ALA A 485 -4.46 -35.78 34.30
N GLU A 486 -3.54 -35.34 35.17
CA GLU A 486 -3.12 -36.09 36.36
C GLU A 486 -4.26 -36.22 37.39
N GLN A 487 -5.04 -35.16 37.63
CA GLN A 487 -6.25 -35.23 38.46
C GLN A 487 -7.27 -36.24 37.91
N LYS A 488 -7.54 -36.22 36.59
CA LYS A 488 -8.46 -37.20 35.99
C LYS A 488 -7.90 -38.62 36.03
N LEU A 489 -6.60 -38.81 35.89
CA LEU A 489 -5.96 -40.12 36.05
C LEU A 489 -6.12 -40.66 37.49
N THR A 490 -6.02 -39.78 38.50
CA THR A 490 -6.32 -40.15 39.90
C THR A 490 -7.79 -40.51 40.09
N GLU A 491 -8.73 -39.77 39.51
CA GLU A 491 -10.16 -40.07 39.55
C GLU A 491 -10.47 -41.45 38.92
N LEU A 492 -9.91 -41.74 37.73
CA LEU A 492 -10.03 -43.05 37.07
C LEU A 492 -9.43 -44.19 37.92
N THR A 493 -8.32 -43.91 38.61
CA THR A 493 -7.70 -44.86 39.54
C THR A 493 -8.62 -45.14 40.74
N GLN A 494 -9.25 -44.11 41.29
CA GLN A 494 -10.23 -44.22 42.36
C GLN A 494 -11.50 -44.98 41.91
N HIS A 495 -11.98 -44.77 40.67
CA HIS A 495 -13.11 -45.52 40.11
C HIS A 495 -12.80 -47.02 40.00
N ARG A 496 -11.61 -47.39 39.51
CA ARG A 496 -11.12 -48.79 39.53
C ARG A 496 -11.14 -49.36 40.95
N ASP A 497 -10.60 -48.64 41.92
CA ASP A 497 -10.47 -49.14 43.29
C ASP A 497 -11.82 -49.30 43.97
N GLN A 498 -12.79 -48.42 43.69
CA GLN A 498 -14.17 -48.59 44.12
C GLN A 498 -14.83 -49.83 43.48
N CYS A 499 -14.60 -50.10 42.19
CA CYS A 499 -15.04 -51.33 41.54
C CYS A 499 -14.41 -52.61 42.12
N ARG A 500 -13.22 -52.53 42.73
CA ARG A 500 -12.57 -53.66 43.43
C ARG A 500 -13.07 -53.87 44.86
N THR A 501 -13.71 -52.87 45.47
CA THR A 501 -14.33 -53.01 46.79
C THR A 501 -15.76 -53.55 46.69
N ALA A 502 -16.16 -54.43 47.61
CA ALA A 502 -17.48 -55.08 47.61
C ALA A 502 -18.70 -54.14 47.84
N ALA A 503 -18.47 -52.82 47.94
CA ALA A 503 -19.49 -51.78 48.08
C ALA A 503 -19.53 -50.88 46.84
N ALA A 504 -19.51 -51.49 45.65
CA ALA A 504 -19.49 -50.78 44.36
C ALA A 504 -20.75 -49.92 44.16
N THR A 505 -20.65 -48.64 44.49
CA THR A 505 -21.64 -47.59 44.15
C THR A 505 -21.49 -47.08 42.71
N ILE A 506 -20.38 -47.42 42.05
CA ILE A 506 -20.14 -47.18 40.63
C ILE A 506 -20.80 -48.28 39.79
N LYS A 507 -21.54 -47.87 38.75
CA LYS A 507 -22.14 -48.78 37.77
C LYS A 507 -21.09 -49.25 36.76
N ASN A 508 -21.40 -50.36 36.07
CA ASN A 508 -20.65 -50.83 34.90
C ASN A 508 -19.20 -51.26 35.18
N CYS A 509 -18.91 -51.76 36.39
CA CYS A 509 -17.62 -52.36 36.73
C CYS A 509 -17.34 -53.65 35.91
N PRO A 510 -16.08 -53.89 35.48
CA PRO A 510 -15.72 -55.05 34.68
C PRO A 510 -15.83 -56.35 35.51
N GLY A 511 -16.52 -57.35 34.97
CA GLY A 511 -16.82 -58.63 35.64
C GLY A 511 -18.14 -58.67 36.42
N GLY A 512 -18.94 -57.60 36.39
CA GLY A 512 -20.20 -57.48 37.12
C GLY A 512 -21.44 -58.11 36.46
N ASP A 513 -21.36 -59.36 36.01
CA ASP A 513 -22.55 -60.16 35.67
C ASP A 513 -22.69 -61.36 36.65
N GLY A 514 -23.72 -61.32 37.49
CA GLY A 514 -24.18 -62.49 38.24
C GLY A 514 -23.62 -62.69 39.66
N HIS A 515 -24.08 -61.88 40.62
CA HIS A 515 -24.50 -62.40 41.94
C HIS A 515 -25.58 -61.51 42.57
N ARG A 516 -26.82 -61.79 42.18
CA ARG A 516 -28.03 -61.62 43.00
C ARG A 516 -28.93 -62.82 42.79
#